data_AF-A0A133ZQV3-F1
#
_entry.id   AF-A0A133ZQV3-F1
#
_cell.length_a   1.000
_cell.length_b   1.000
_cell.length_c   1.000
_cell.angle_alpha   90.00
_cell.angle_beta   90.00
_cell.angle_gamma   90.00
#
_symmetry.space_group_name_H-M   'P 1'
#
loop_
_entity.id
_entity.type
_entity.pdbx_description
1 polymer ?
#
loop_
_entity_poly.entity_id
_entity_poly.type
_entity_poly.pdbx_seq_one_letter_code
_entity_poly.pdbx_strand_id
1 'polypeptide(L)'
;MAVVDNVISKAREYIGVSENPPESNNVVFNTDYYGREVFDNGSATYPWCVVFLWDIFRMSGAGSIFCDGMKTASTEAVLTHYKNKGMLFSTGKRGDIVLIITDAAGRGRNVNHAGLVISVNGDGTYETIEGNTGSGNIANGGMVMNRTRSLSGRGYKIVGFARPSYEGKSSTGYNEIPISAKLTIVGDGIRVRSAPNTSADVVKNLEEGAVVKAMGRIASRHNPWFHIEGGYISGNFVSGWVKDYNDNKRWWYVEKDYKYAKSQWKNIAGKDYCFGKDSYLFVNCYIKSAVNGTYYWVDDDGVYQKRYDTTSPSRKYRIVEDYKNENAL
;
A
#
# COMPACT_ATOMS: atom_id res chain seq x y z
N MET A 1 -15.16 -13.18 -2.55
CA MET A 1 -13.92 -13.61 -1.88
C MET A 1 -14.10 -13.45 -0.37
N ALA A 2 -13.65 -14.42 0.44
CA ALA A 2 -13.73 -14.30 1.89
C ALA A 2 -12.80 -13.19 2.39
N VAL A 3 -13.18 -12.45 3.44
CA VAL A 3 -12.38 -11.30 3.92
C VAL A 3 -10.96 -11.71 4.33
N VAL A 4 -10.80 -12.92 4.86
CA VAL A 4 -9.48 -13.49 5.20
C VAL A 4 -8.54 -13.58 3.98
N ASP A 5 -9.06 -13.86 2.80
CA ASP A 5 -8.25 -13.97 1.58
C ASP A 5 -7.77 -12.59 1.11
N ASN A 6 -8.60 -11.56 1.26
CA ASN A 6 -8.20 -10.17 0.98
C ASN A 6 -7.06 -9.74 1.93
N VAL A 7 -7.18 -10.04 3.22
CA VAL A 7 -6.16 -9.72 4.25
C VAL A 7 -4.84 -10.44 3.94
N ILE A 8 -4.88 -11.74 3.65
CA ILE A 8 -3.68 -12.52 3.31
C ILE A 8 -3.06 -12.06 1.99
N SER A 9 -3.88 -11.81 0.97
CA SER A 9 -3.41 -11.27 -0.30
C SER A 9 -2.71 -9.93 -0.09
N LYS A 10 -3.30 -9.04 0.73
CA LYS A 10 -2.69 -7.75 1.04
C LYS A 10 -1.38 -7.91 1.79
N ALA A 11 -1.28 -8.80 2.79
CA ALA A 11 -0.02 -9.08 3.48
C ALA A 11 1.10 -9.53 2.52
N ARG A 12 0.77 -10.39 1.54
CA ARG A 12 1.73 -10.90 0.55
C ARG A 12 2.33 -9.79 -0.33
N GLU A 13 1.57 -8.74 -0.62
CA GLU A 13 2.03 -7.60 -1.42
C GLU A 13 3.24 -6.90 -0.79
N TYR A 14 3.38 -6.97 0.53
CA TYR A 14 4.40 -6.23 1.26
C TYR A 14 5.62 -7.07 1.64
N ILE A 15 5.68 -8.35 1.25
CA ILE A 15 6.88 -9.18 1.49
C ILE A 15 8.09 -8.49 0.86
N GLY A 16 9.17 -8.32 1.63
CA GLY A 16 10.39 -7.64 1.21
C GLY A 16 10.42 -6.13 1.51
N VAL A 17 9.30 -5.52 1.94
CA VAL A 17 9.31 -4.12 2.39
C VAL A 17 10.11 -4.02 3.68
N SER A 18 11.13 -3.17 3.67
CA SER A 18 12.04 -2.94 4.78
C SER A 18 12.00 -1.50 5.27
N GLU A 19 12.60 -1.27 6.43
CA GLU A 19 12.85 0.06 6.96
C GLU A 19 13.78 0.87 6.05
N ASN A 20 13.61 2.19 6.06
CA ASN A 20 14.50 3.13 5.38
C ASN A 20 14.71 4.40 6.22
N PRO A 21 15.92 4.64 6.76
CA PRO A 21 17.11 3.78 6.65
C PRO A 21 16.96 2.44 7.41
N PRO A 22 17.80 1.42 7.14
CA PRO A 22 17.80 0.19 7.92
C PRO A 22 17.97 0.45 9.42
N GLU A 23 17.32 -0.37 10.26
CA GLU A 23 17.36 -0.31 11.74
C GLU A 23 16.77 0.97 12.36
N SER A 24 15.96 1.72 11.62
CA SER A 24 15.38 2.98 12.07
C SER A 24 13.93 2.88 12.55
N ASN A 25 13.26 1.76 12.29
CA ASN A 25 11.80 1.63 12.37
C ASN A 25 11.02 2.66 11.50
N ASN A 26 11.68 3.39 10.59
CA ASN A 26 11.00 4.22 9.60
C ASN A 26 10.52 3.36 8.44
N VAL A 27 9.20 3.14 8.40
CA VAL A 27 8.55 2.29 7.41
C VAL A 27 7.15 2.84 7.10
N VAL A 28 6.62 2.48 5.93
CA VAL A 28 5.30 2.94 5.46
C VAL A 28 4.18 2.66 6.47
N PHE A 29 4.19 1.49 7.14
CA PHE A 29 3.14 1.13 8.09
C PHE A 29 3.12 2.06 9.32
N ASN A 30 4.30 2.44 9.80
CA ASN A 30 4.42 3.41 10.88
C ASN A 30 3.96 4.79 10.40
N THR A 31 4.31 5.20 9.19
CA THR A 31 3.82 6.47 8.62
C THR A 31 2.29 6.52 8.57
N ASP A 32 1.67 5.44 8.09
CA ASP A 32 0.21 5.32 8.00
C ASP A 32 -0.46 5.28 9.39
N TYR A 33 0.17 4.63 10.37
CA TYR A 33 -0.33 4.55 11.73
C TYR A 33 -0.23 5.88 12.49
N TYR A 34 0.91 6.57 12.40
CA TYR A 34 1.19 7.81 13.15
C TYR A 34 0.78 9.08 12.39
N GLY A 35 0.42 8.99 11.11
CA GLY A 35 0.03 10.12 10.26
C GLY A 35 1.21 11.00 9.83
N ARG A 36 2.44 10.56 10.11
CA ARG A 36 3.70 11.20 9.74
C ARG A 36 4.82 10.17 9.83
N GLU A 37 5.93 10.42 9.16
CA GLU A 37 7.14 9.61 9.33
C GLU A 37 7.59 9.65 10.79
N VAL A 38 8.01 8.48 11.30
CA VAL A 38 8.57 8.30 12.63
C VAL A 38 9.78 7.37 12.53
N PHE A 39 10.71 7.53 13.46
CA PHE A 39 11.92 6.73 13.56
C PHE A 39 12.40 6.71 15.01
N ASP A 40 13.13 5.65 15.36
CA ASP A 40 13.69 5.49 16.70
C ASP A 40 14.61 6.65 17.07
N ASN A 41 14.52 7.06 18.34
CA ASN A 41 15.36 8.11 18.91
C ASN A 41 15.55 7.88 20.41
N GLY A 42 16.32 8.75 21.08
CA GLY A 42 16.63 8.62 22.51
C GLY A 42 15.41 8.63 23.45
N SER A 43 14.22 8.99 22.98
CA SER A 43 13.00 9.06 23.79
C SER A 43 11.90 8.09 23.36
N ALA A 44 11.97 7.49 22.17
CA ALA A 44 10.93 6.62 21.65
C ALA A 44 11.46 5.57 20.68
N THR A 45 10.86 4.38 20.73
CA THR A 45 11.06 3.31 19.74
C THR A 45 9.72 2.94 19.09
N TYR A 46 9.75 2.55 17.82
CA TYR A 46 8.56 2.32 17.00
C TYR A 46 8.49 0.91 16.40
N PRO A 47 8.56 -0.17 17.22
CA PRO A 47 8.47 -1.52 16.71
C PRO A 47 7.13 -1.73 15.99
N TRP A 48 7.17 -2.33 14.80
CA TRP A 48 6.05 -2.24 13.85
C TRP A 48 5.44 -3.58 13.45
N CYS A 49 5.72 -4.68 14.15
CA CYS A 49 5.12 -5.99 13.82
C CYS A 49 3.58 -5.99 13.92
N VAL A 50 3.01 -5.35 14.96
CA VAL A 50 1.56 -5.18 15.11
C VAL A 50 1.03 -4.04 14.26
N VAL A 51 1.81 -2.97 14.09
CA VAL A 51 1.45 -1.86 13.20
C VAL A 51 1.25 -2.37 11.76
N PHE A 52 2.15 -3.24 11.28
CA PHE A 52 1.99 -3.96 10.03
C PHE A 52 0.65 -4.70 9.97
N LEU A 53 0.31 -5.51 10.98
CA LEU A 53 -0.96 -6.23 11.00
C LEU A 53 -2.17 -5.28 10.97
N TRP A 54 -2.20 -4.27 11.83
CA TRP A 54 -3.26 -3.26 11.83
C TRP A 54 -3.43 -2.65 10.44
N ASP A 55 -2.32 -2.31 9.79
CA ASP A 55 -2.32 -1.61 8.52
C ASP A 55 -2.76 -2.50 7.37
N ILE A 56 -2.32 -3.77 7.34
CA ILE A 56 -2.80 -4.76 6.37
C ILE A 56 -4.31 -4.94 6.49
N PHE A 57 -4.85 -5.06 7.70
CA PHE A 57 -6.30 -5.16 7.88
C PHE A 57 -7.01 -3.88 7.43
N ARG A 58 -6.48 -2.69 7.76
CA ARG A 58 -7.02 -1.40 7.29
C ARG A 58 -7.04 -1.31 5.76
N MET A 59 -5.92 -1.58 5.10
CA MET A 59 -5.78 -1.54 3.64
C MET A 59 -6.67 -2.57 2.94
N SER A 60 -7.04 -3.65 3.62
CA SER A 60 -7.93 -4.69 3.11
C SER A 60 -9.42 -4.39 3.32
N GLY A 61 -9.78 -3.21 3.87
CA GLY A 61 -11.16 -2.91 4.28
C GLY A 61 -11.65 -3.76 5.46
N ALA A 62 -10.73 -4.38 6.20
CA ALA A 62 -10.97 -5.30 7.31
C ALA A 62 -10.55 -4.69 8.67
N GLY A 63 -10.44 -3.35 8.76
CA GLY A 63 -10.01 -2.68 9.99
C GLY A 63 -10.87 -3.03 11.21
N SER A 64 -12.20 -3.15 11.04
CA SER A 64 -13.14 -3.56 12.10
C SER A 64 -13.04 -5.02 12.53
N ILE A 65 -12.24 -5.83 11.85
CA ILE A 65 -11.95 -7.22 12.19
C ILE A 65 -10.68 -7.31 13.04
N PHE A 66 -9.69 -6.46 12.77
CA PHE A 66 -8.48 -6.39 13.59
C PHE A 66 -8.81 -5.85 14.99
N CYS A 67 -8.78 -6.73 15.99
CA CYS A 67 -9.05 -6.38 17.39
C CYS A 67 -10.36 -5.58 17.55
N ASP A 68 -11.40 -5.97 16.80
CA ASP A 68 -12.70 -5.27 16.71
C ASP A 68 -12.60 -3.77 16.35
N GLY A 69 -11.64 -3.38 15.51
CA GLY A 69 -11.43 -1.99 15.12
C GLY A 69 -10.45 -1.21 16.01
N MET A 70 -9.85 -1.87 17.01
CA MET A 70 -8.87 -1.21 17.87
C MET A 70 -7.61 -0.82 17.07
N LYS A 71 -7.27 0.47 17.12
CA LYS A 71 -5.98 0.98 16.66
C LYS A 71 -4.93 0.75 17.74
N THR A 72 -4.04 -0.23 17.55
CA THR A 72 -2.98 -0.56 18.50
C THR A 72 -1.69 -0.95 17.79
N ALA A 73 -0.56 -0.67 18.44
CA ALA A 73 0.78 -1.11 18.05
C ALA A 73 1.36 -2.17 19.01
N SER A 74 0.60 -2.58 20.04
CA SER A 74 1.10 -3.40 21.15
C SER A 74 0.71 -4.86 21.01
N THR A 75 1.71 -5.76 21.04
CA THR A 75 1.50 -7.21 21.07
C THR A 75 0.75 -7.65 22.32
N GLU A 76 1.02 -7.04 23.48
CA GLU A 76 0.33 -7.33 24.74
C GLU A 76 -1.15 -6.89 24.68
N ALA A 77 -1.46 -5.79 23.97
CA ALA A 77 -2.84 -5.37 23.74
C ALA A 77 -3.60 -6.38 22.88
N VAL A 78 -2.98 -6.89 21.80
CA VAL A 78 -3.56 -7.96 20.97
C VAL A 78 -3.78 -9.22 21.81
N LEU A 79 -2.76 -9.67 22.54
CA LEU A 79 -2.87 -10.84 23.43
C LEU A 79 -4.03 -10.69 24.42
N THR A 80 -4.06 -9.57 25.14
CA THR A 80 -5.08 -9.30 26.16
C THR A 80 -6.48 -9.25 25.57
N HIS A 81 -6.64 -8.58 24.42
CA HIS A 81 -7.92 -8.48 23.72
C HIS A 81 -8.50 -9.85 23.38
N TYR A 82 -7.74 -10.69 22.67
CA TYR A 82 -8.24 -12.00 22.25
C TYR A 82 -8.35 -12.99 23.41
N LYS A 83 -7.48 -12.92 24.42
CA LYS A 83 -7.58 -13.74 25.63
C LYS A 83 -8.88 -13.44 26.38
N ASN A 84 -9.19 -12.17 26.62
CA ASN A 84 -10.39 -11.77 27.37
C ASN A 84 -11.69 -12.14 26.63
N LYS A 85 -11.64 -12.26 25.31
CA LYS A 85 -12.77 -12.70 24.48
C LYS A 85 -12.90 -14.22 24.36
N GLY A 86 -11.99 -15.01 24.94
CA GLY A 86 -11.94 -16.46 24.72
C GLY A 86 -11.63 -16.84 23.27
N MET A 87 -10.93 -15.96 22.53
CA MET A 87 -10.60 -16.10 21.11
C MET A 87 -9.10 -16.28 20.88
N LEU A 88 -8.37 -16.68 21.93
CA LEU A 88 -6.97 -17.09 21.87
C LEU A 88 -6.90 -18.62 21.95
N PHE A 89 -6.30 -19.25 20.94
CA PHE A 89 -6.26 -20.71 20.79
C PHE A 89 -4.83 -21.24 20.88
N SER A 90 -4.70 -22.52 21.28
CA SER A 90 -3.42 -23.22 21.29
C SER A 90 -3.01 -23.80 19.93
N THR A 91 -3.96 -23.91 19.00
CA THR A 91 -3.74 -24.38 17.62
C THR A 91 -4.18 -23.33 16.61
N GLY A 92 -3.32 -23.09 15.62
CA GLY A 92 -3.50 -22.05 14.63
C GLY A 92 -4.35 -22.50 13.44
N LYS A 93 -4.98 -21.52 12.80
CA LYS A 93 -5.67 -21.63 11.51
C LYS A 93 -5.25 -20.50 10.59
N ARG A 94 -5.44 -20.70 9.29
CA ARG A 94 -5.32 -19.64 8.28
C ARG A 94 -6.16 -18.42 8.69
N GLY A 95 -5.54 -17.24 8.67
CA GLY A 95 -6.15 -15.98 9.09
C GLY A 95 -5.95 -15.62 10.56
N ASP A 96 -5.42 -16.52 11.39
CA ASP A 96 -5.10 -16.20 12.78
C ASP A 96 -3.90 -15.23 12.85
N ILE A 97 -3.88 -14.43 13.91
CA ILE A 97 -2.70 -13.67 14.32
C ILE A 97 -1.89 -14.57 15.26
N VAL A 98 -0.71 -15.01 14.82
CA VAL A 98 0.21 -15.75 15.69
C VAL A 98 0.87 -14.77 16.66
N LEU A 99 0.92 -15.12 17.95
CA LEU A 99 1.56 -14.34 19.00
C LEU A 99 2.78 -15.09 19.50
N ILE A 100 3.93 -14.41 19.51
CA ILE A 100 5.23 -15.02 19.74
C ILE A 100 5.95 -14.28 20.88
N ILE A 101 6.56 -15.04 21.77
CA ILE A 101 7.56 -14.55 22.70
C ILE A 101 8.94 -15.01 22.22
N THR A 102 9.89 -14.08 22.12
CA THR A 102 11.27 -14.37 21.71
C THR A 102 12.21 -14.30 22.90
N ASP A 103 13.39 -14.91 22.79
CA ASP A 103 14.42 -14.89 23.83
C ASP A 103 14.98 -13.47 24.08
N ALA A 104 14.80 -12.57 23.12
CA ALA A 104 15.16 -11.15 23.23
C ALA A 104 14.09 -10.30 23.94
N ALA A 105 13.00 -10.90 24.41
CA ALA A 105 11.95 -10.16 25.08
C ALA A 105 12.43 -9.56 26.41
N GLY A 106 12.05 -8.30 26.67
CA GLY A 106 12.28 -7.67 27.96
C GLY A 106 11.64 -8.45 29.12
N ARG A 107 12.22 -8.32 30.32
CA ARG A 107 11.73 -9.01 31.52
C ARG A 107 10.24 -8.72 31.76
N GLY A 108 9.48 -9.78 32.08
CA GLY A 108 8.06 -9.69 32.42
C GLY A 108 7.10 -9.62 31.23
N ARG A 109 7.59 -9.69 29.98
CA ARG A 109 6.74 -9.75 28.79
C ARG A 109 6.18 -11.17 28.59
N ASN A 110 4.91 -11.24 28.20
CA ASN A 110 4.25 -12.47 27.80
C ASN A 110 4.27 -12.65 26.29
N VAL A 111 4.38 -11.55 25.55
CA VAL A 111 4.51 -11.53 24.09
C VAL A 111 5.33 -10.31 23.65
N ASN A 112 6.12 -10.45 22.59
CA ASN A 112 6.86 -9.34 21.99
C ASN A 112 6.86 -9.36 20.45
N HIS A 113 6.26 -10.36 19.82
CA HIS A 113 6.14 -10.41 18.37
C HIS A 113 4.78 -10.96 17.90
N ALA A 114 4.39 -10.61 16.68
CA ALA A 114 3.15 -11.08 16.08
C ALA A 114 3.26 -11.21 14.55
N GLY A 115 2.44 -12.08 13.98
CA GLY A 115 2.39 -12.35 12.54
C GLY A 115 1.01 -12.80 12.07
N LEU A 116 0.79 -12.84 10.75
CA LEU A 116 -0.42 -13.38 10.14
C LEU A 116 -0.19 -14.81 9.66
N VAL A 117 -0.97 -15.77 10.13
CA VAL A 117 -0.94 -17.16 9.65
C VAL A 117 -1.60 -17.25 8.28
N ILE A 118 -0.87 -17.72 7.26
CA ILE A 118 -1.37 -17.86 5.89
C ILE A 118 -1.71 -19.30 5.51
N SER A 119 -1.10 -20.29 6.17
CA SER A 119 -1.47 -21.71 6.06
C SER A 119 -0.97 -22.54 7.24
N VAL A 120 -1.57 -23.71 7.43
CA VAL A 120 -1.11 -24.75 8.37
C VAL A 120 -0.59 -25.92 7.52
N ASN A 121 0.66 -26.31 7.74
CA ASN A 121 1.32 -27.37 7.00
C ASN A 121 0.95 -28.75 7.58
N GLY A 122 1.13 -29.80 6.77
CA GLY A 122 0.80 -31.18 7.18
C GLY A 122 1.65 -31.71 8.34
N ASP A 123 2.82 -31.12 8.57
CA ASP A 123 3.73 -31.44 9.68
C ASP A 123 3.40 -30.66 10.98
N GLY A 124 2.33 -29.86 10.98
CA GLY A 124 1.91 -29.04 12.11
C GLY A 124 2.66 -27.72 12.27
N THR A 125 3.53 -27.36 11.32
CA THR A 125 4.11 -26.01 11.23
C THR A 125 3.14 -25.03 10.58
N TYR A 126 3.41 -23.74 10.74
CA TYR A 126 2.57 -22.65 10.26
C TYR A 126 3.38 -21.76 9.30
N GLU A 127 2.82 -21.48 8.14
CA GLU A 127 3.35 -20.40 7.28
C GLU A 127 2.77 -19.08 7.75
N THR A 128 3.62 -18.07 7.91
CA THR A 128 3.27 -16.76 8.45
C THR A 128 3.89 -15.63 7.62
N ILE A 129 3.18 -14.50 7.55
CA ILE A 129 3.76 -13.23 7.08
C ILE A 129 3.87 -12.29 8.27
N GLU A 130 5.08 -11.81 8.51
CA GLU A 130 5.44 -11.08 9.72
C GLU A 130 6.14 -9.77 9.35
N GLY A 131 5.69 -8.64 9.92
CA GLY A 131 6.41 -7.37 9.86
C GLY A 131 7.53 -7.30 10.90
N ASN A 132 8.44 -6.35 10.77
CA ASN A 132 9.59 -6.17 11.65
C ASN A 132 10.41 -7.45 11.94
N THR A 133 10.59 -8.29 10.92
CA THR A 133 11.17 -9.63 11.03
C THR A 133 12.45 -9.75 10.18
N GLY A 134 13.43 -10.48 10.69
CA GLY A 134 14.75 -10.67 10.10
C GLY A 134 15.29 -12.07 10.32
N SER A 135 16.29 -12.49 9.57
CA SER A 135 16.85 -13.86 9.64
C SER A 135 17.60 -14.16 10.92
N GLY A 136 18.18 -13.13 11.56
CA GLY A 136 18.80 -13.23 12.88
C GLY A 136 17.96 -12.66 14.03
N ASN A 137 16.95 -11.84 13.71
CA ASN A 137 16.12 -11.15 14.71
C ASN A 137 14.64 -11.28 14.35
N ILE A 138 13.91 -12.01 15.18
CA ILE A 138 12.50 -12.34 14.93
C ILE A 138 11.59 -11.12 15.16
N ALA A 139 11.86 -10.30 16.18
CA ALA A 139 10.94 -9.25 16.65
C ALA A 139 11.37 -7.83 16.28
N ASN A 140 12.59 -7.66 15.76
CA ASN A 140 13.13 -6.36 15.34
C ASN A 140 14.11 -6.51 14.17
N GLY A 141 13.71 -7.25 13.15
CA GLY A 141 14.56 -7.55 12.01
C GLY A 141 14.34 -6.66 10.79
N GLY A 142 13.43 -5.68 10.88
CA GLY A 142 13.34 -4.57 9.94
C GLY A 142 12.78 -4.86 8.56
N MET A 143 12.16 -6.02 8.32
CA MET A 143 11.51 -6.35 7.05
C MET A 143 10.21 -7.14 7.21
N VAL A 144 9.34 -7.07 6.21
CA VAL A 144 8.21 -8.00 6.07
C VAL A 144 8.71 -9.31 5.44
N MET A 145 8.51 -10.44 6.12
CA MET A 145 9.00 -11.73 5.66
C MET A 145 7.94 -12.82 5.71
N ASN A 146 8.02 -13.76 4.77
CA ASN A 146 7.38 -15.07 4.91
C ASN A 146 8.24 -15.97 5.82
N ARG A 147 7.60 -16.71 6.74
CA ARG A 147 8.26 -17.58 7.72
C ARG A 147 7.49 -18.87 7.92
N THR A 148 8.24 -19.96 8.12
CA THR A 148 7.70 -21.21 8.66
C THR A 148 7.96 -21.25 10.15
N ARG A 149 6.91 -21.44 10.96
CA ARG A 149 6.96 -21.43 12.42
C ARG A 149 6.46 -22.75 13.00
N SER A 150 7.22 -23.34 13.92
CA SER A 150 6.77 -24.41 14.81
C SER A 150 6.25 -23.79 16.12
N LEU A 151 5.57 -24.59 16.97
CA LEU A 151 5.11 -24.12 18.28
C LEU A 151 6.27 -23.61 19.18
N SER A 152 7.44 -24.22 19.04
CA SER A 152 8.70 -23.75 19.64
C SER A 152 9.81 -23.91 18.63
N GLY A 153 10.68 -22.90 18.51
CA GLY A 153 11.82 -22.93 17.61
C GLY A 153 13.03 -22.23 18.23
N ARG A 154 14.11 -22.10 17.47
CA ARG A 154 15.31 -21.40 17.95
C ARG A 154 14.99 -19.92 18.20
N GLY A 155 15.13 -19.48 19.45
CA GLY A 155 14.95 -18.07 19.80
C GLY A 155 13.51 -17.64 20.09
N TYR A 156 12.53 -18.55 20.07
CA TYR A 156 11.13 -18.20 20.27
C TYR A 156 10.20 -19.35 20.67
N LYS A 157 9.04 -18.98 21.22
CA LYS A 157 7.88 -19.84 21.45
C LYS A 157 6.60 -19.14 20.99
N ILE A 158 5.69 -19.89 20.36
CA ILE A 158 4.33 -19.43 20.09
C ILE A 158 3.54 -19.43 21.41
N VAL A 159 3.01 -18.27 21.77
CA VAL A 159 2.18 -18.05 22.96
C VAL A 159 0.74 -18.49 22.69
N GLY A 160 0.26 -18.27 21.47
CA GLY A 160 -1.05 -18.68 21.03
C GLY A 160 -1.44 -18.05 19.70
N PHE A 161 -2.65 -18.34 19.25
CA PHE A 161 -3.22 -17.89 18.00
C PHE A 161 -4.49 -17.09 18.29
N ALA A 162 -4.39 -15.78 18.11
CA ALA A 162 -5.53 -14.88 18.18
C ALA A 162 -6.36 -15.05 16.90
N ARG A 163 -7.66 -15.34 17.02
CA ARG A 163 -8.53 -15.60 15.86
C ARG A 163 -9.50 -14.44 15.64
N PRO A 164 -9.24 -13.53 14.69
CA PRO A 164 -10.21 -12.54 14.28
C PRO A 164 -11.50 -13.19 13.76
N SER A 165 -12.65 -12.58 14.04
CA SER A 165 -13.94 -13.08 13.53
C SER A 165 -14.15 -12.56 12.10
N TYR A 166 -13.90 -13.42 11.12
CA TYR A 166 -14.09 -13.12 9.69
C TYR A 166 -15.51 -13.44 9.19
N GLU A 167 -16.29 -14.23 9.93
CA GLU A 167 -17.62 -14.70 9.51
C GLU A 167 -18.68 -13.59 9.57
N GLY A 168 -19.59 -13.56 8.59
CA GLY A 168 -20.70 -12.60 8.53
C GLY A 168 -20.29 -11.13 8.34
N LYS A 169 -18.99 -10.83 8.29
CA LYS A 169 -18.45 -9.50 8.07
C LYS A 169 -18.01 -9.36 6.62
N SER A 170 -18.57 -8.39 5.91
CA SER A 170 -18.04 -7.94 4.63
C SER A 170 -16.88 -6.98 4.88
N SER A 171 -15.79 -7.09 4.10
CA SER A 171 -14.87 -5.96 3.99
C SER A 171 -15.70 -4.77 3.51
N THR A 172 -15.66 -3.65 4.21
CA THR A 172 -16.38 -2.44 3.83
C THR A 172 -15.70 -1.87 2.58
N GLY A 173 -16.03 -2.42 1.41
CA GLY A 173 -15.40 -2.10 0.13
C GLY A 173 -13.92 -2.45 0.07
N TYR A 174 -13.41 -2.69 -1.14
CA TYR A 174 -12.01 -2.34 -1.39
C TYR A 174 -11.93 -0.82 -1.20
N ASN A 175 -10.89 -0.29 -0.54
CA ASN A 175 -10.70 1.17 -0.39
C ASN A 175 -10.43 1.79 -1.77
N GLU A 176 -11.47 1.86 -2.59
CA GLU A 176 -11.44 2.20 -3.99
C GLU A 176 -11.56 3.71 -4.12
N ILE A 177 -10.58 4.32 -4.79
CA ILE A 177 -10.63 5.72 -5.17
C ILE A 177 -11.51 5.78 -6.43
N PRO A 178 -12.62 6.53 -6.43
CA PRO A 178 -13.40 6.71 -7.63
C PRO A 178 -12.57 7.47 -8.66
N ILE A 179 -12.55 7.03 -9.90
CA ILE A 179 -11.78 7.67 -10.98
C ILE A 179 -12.61 7.78 -12.26
N SER A 180 -12.08 8.56 -13.20
CA SER A 180 -12.46 8.48 -14.61
C SER A 180 -11.18 8.33 -15.41
N ALA A 181 -11.01 7.16 -16.04
CA ALA A 181 -9.84 6.88 -16.88
C ALA A 181 -10.20 6.13 -18.14
N LYS A 182 -9.48 6.44 -19.22
CA LYS A 182 -9.47 5.66 -20.47
C LYS A 182 -8.07 5.05 -20.59
N LEU A 183 -7.99 3.75 -20.35
CA LEU A 183 -6.73 3.03 -20.21
C LEU A 183 -6.53 2.08 -21.40
N THR A 184 -5.32 2.06 -21.93
CA THR A 184 -4.89 1.11 -22.96
C THR A 184 -4.18 -0.06 -22.29
N ILE A 185 -4.51 -1.28 -22.69
CA ILE A 185 -3.83 -2.49 -22.24
C ILE A 185 -2.43 -2.56 -22.89
N VAL A 186 -1.39 -2.74 -22.06
CA VAL A 186 0.04 -2.77 -22.47
C VAL A 186 0.72 -4.09 -22.05
N GLY A 187 0.08 -5.20 -22.40
CA GLY A 187 0.59 -6.56 -22.23
C GLY A 187 -0.38 -7.60 -22.76
N ASP A 188 0.11 -8.83 -22.95
CA ASP A 188 -0.65 -9.91 -23.56
C ASP A 188 -1.61 -10.61 -22.60
N GLY A 189 -2.82 -10.91 -23.06
CA GLY A 189 -3.76 -11.80 -22.36
C GLY A 189 -4.12 -11.34 -20.94
N ILE A 190 -4.45 -10.06 -20.77
CA ILE A 190 -4.74 -9.50 -19.45
C ILE A 190 -6.07 -10.00 -18.92
N ARG A 191 -6.01 -10.65 -17.75
CA ARG A 191 -7.17 -11.23 -17.07
C ARG A 191 -7.97 -10.15 -16.36
N VAL A 192 -9.24 -10.02 -16.73
CA VAL A 192 -10.25 -9.34 -15.92
C VAL A 192 -10.71 -10.30 -14.84
N ARG A 193 -10.64 -9.87 -13.59
CA ARG A 193 -10.92 -10.71 -12.43
C ARG A 193 -12.14 -10.24 -11.67
N SER A 194 -12.86 -11.16 -11.04
CA SER A 194 -14.05 -10.86 -10.24
C SER A 194 -13.74 -10.06 -8.97
N ALA A 195 -12.48 -10.04 -8.54
CA ALA A 195 -11.98 -9.27 -7.42
C ALA A 195 -10.53 -8.80 -7.68
N PRO A 196 -10.06 -7.73 -7.02
CA PRO A 196 -8.75 -7.11 -7.24
C PRO A 196 -7.61 -7.89 -6.57
N ASN A 197 -7.41 -9.14 -6.97
CA ASN A 197 -6.28 -9.97 -6.58
C ASN A 197 -6.07 -11.11 -7.60
N THR A 198 -4.88 -11.71 -7.61
CA THR A 198 -4.50 -12.72 -8.60
C THR A 198 -5.11 -14.11 -8.38
N SER A 199 -5.75 -14.35 -7.22
CA SER A 199 -6.43 -15.62 -6.90
C SER A 199 -7.91 -15.60 -7.26
N ALA A 200 -8.47 -14.44 -7.59
CA ALA A 200 -9.87 -14.29 -7.98
C ALA A 200 -10.15 -14.90 -9.36
N ASP A 201 -11.38 -15.37 -9.55
CA ASP A 201 -11.83 -15.96 -10.80
C ASP A 201 -11.62 -15.03 -11.98
N VAL A 202 -11.20 -15.61 -13.09
CA VAL A 202 -11.05 -14.89 -14.36
C VAL A 202 -12.42 -14.80 -15.02
N VAL A 203 -12.89 -13.58 -15.26
CA VAL A 203 -14.17 -13.28 -15.91
C VAL A 203 -14.01 -13.29 -17.43
N LYS A 204 -12.96 -12.64 -17.92
CA LYS A 204 -12.60 -12.57 -19.35
C LYS A 204 -11.13 -12.19 -19.51
N ASN A 205 -10.63 -12.29 -20.74
CA ASN A 205 -9.30 -11.79 -21.11
C ASN A 205 -9.44 -10.55 -22.02
N LEU A 206 -8.45 -9.67 -21.95
CA LEU A 206 -8.29 -8.52 -22.83
C LEU A 206 -6.97 -8.64 -23.57
N GLU A 207 -6.99 -8.30 -24.85
CA GLU A 207 -5.80 -8.30 -25.70
C GLU A 207 -5.00 -7.01 -25.55
N GLU A 208 -3.72 -7.07 -25.92
CA GLU A 208 -2.88 -5.87 -25.98
C GLU A 208 -3.47 -4.82 -26.91
N GLY A 209 -3.37 -3.54 -26.55
CA GLY A 209 -3.93 -2.42 -27.31
C GLY A 209 -5.44 -2.21 -27.09
N ALA A 210 -6.14 -3.13 -26.43
CA ALA A 210 -7.54 -2.91 -26.05
C ALA A 210 -7.67 -1.66 -25.16
N VAL A 211 -8.75 -0.92 -25.33
CA VAL A 211 -9.01 0.30 -24.55
C VAL A 211 -10.22 0.10 -23.65
N VAL A 212 -10.04 0.36 -22.36
CA VAL A 212 -11.08 0.19 -21.33
C VAL A 212 -11.36 1.48 -20.59
N LYS A 213 -12.60 1.61 -20.11
CA LYS A 213 -12.97 2.67 -19.16
C LYS A 213 -12.84 2.12 -17.75
N ALA A 214 -12.08 2.82 -16.91
CA ALA A 214 -11.99 2.51 -15.48
C ALA A 214 -12.74 3.56 -14.65
N MET A 215 -13.46 3.08 -13.64
CA MET A 215 -14.35 3.87 -12.78
C MET A 215 -13.89 3.93 -11.32
N GLY A 216 -12.94 3.07 -10.95
CA GLY A 216 -12.23 3.19 -9.69
C GLY A 216 -10.87 2.54 -9.74
N ARG A 217 -10.07 2.81 -8.71
CA ARG A 217 -8.76 2.17 -8.54
C ARG A 217 -8.47 1.85 -7.10
N ILE A 218 -7.66 0.83 -6.91
CA ILE A 218 -7.07 0.49 -5.62
C ILE A 218 -5.60 0.86 -5.71
N ALA A 219 -5.25 1.95 -5.02
CA ALA A 219 -3.88 2.41 -4.95
C ALA A 219 -3.08 1.46 -4.04
N SER A 220 -2.21 0.65 -4.65
CA SER A 220 -1.20 -0.16 -3.98
C SER A 220 0.11 -0.01 -4.73
N ARG A 221 1.23 0.08 -4.01
CA ARG A 221 2.57 0.14 -4.62
C ARG A 221 2.97 -1.17 -5.30
N HIS A 222 2.40 -2.28 -4.87
CA HIS A 222 2.85 -3.62 -5.29
C HIS A 222 1.78 -4.38 -6.07
N ASN A 223 0.50 -4.08 -5.85
CA ASN A 223 -0.60 -4.77 -6.51
C ASN A 223 -1.74 -3.78 -6.82
N PRO A 224 -1.49 -2.84 -7.73
CA PRO A 224 -2.50 -1.87 -8.13
C PRO A 224 -3.60 -2.54 -8.95
N TRP A 225 -4.83 -2.06 -8.79
CA TRP A 225 -5.97 -2.52 -9.59
C TRP A 225 -6.80 -1.35 -10.09
N PHE A 226 -7.35 -1.52 -11.28
CA PHE A 226 -8.37 -0.66 -11.84
C PHE A 226 -9.68 -1.44 -11.97
N HIS A 227 -10.75 -0.85 -11.47
CA HIS A 227 -12.10 -1.35 -11.62
C HIS A 227 -12.67 -0.87 -12.95
N ILE A 228 -13.04 -1.83 -13.79
CA ILE A 228 -13.67 -1.63 -15.09
C ILE A 228 -15.05 -2.30 -15.09
N GLU A 229 -15.82 -2.06 -16.15
CA GLU A 229 -17.06 -2.81 -16.34
C GLU A 229 -16.77 -4.33 -16.41
N GLY A 230 -17.40 -5.08 -15.50
CA GLY A 230 -17.29 -6.54 -15.41
C GLY A 230 -16.12 -7.06 -14.57
N GLY A 231 -15.34 -6.21 -13.90
CA GLY A 231 -14.36 -6.66 -12.90
C GLY A 231 -13.12 -5.77 -12.77
N TYR A 232 -12.03 -6.37 -12.31
CA TYR A 232 -10.79 -5.68 -12.00
C TYR A 232 -9.64 -6.14 -12.90
N ILE A 233 -8.83 -5.19 -13.34
CA ILE A 233 -7.59 -5.45 -14.08
C ILE A 233 -6.40 -4.93 -13.28
N SER A 234 -5.24 -5.59 -13.41
CA SER A 234 -4.04 -5.14 -12.72
C SER A 234 -3.50 -3.85 -13.35
N GLY A 235 -3.15 -2.89 -12.51
CA GLY A 235 -2.55 -1.62 -12.91
C GLY A 235 -1.15 -1.75 -13.52
N ASN A 236 -0.52 -2.93 -13.43
CA ASN A 236 0.79 -3.16 -14.03
C ASN A 236 0.74 -3.30 -15.56
N PHE A 237 -0.45 -3.50 -16.14
CA PHE A 237 -0.62 -3.78 -17.57
C PHE A 237 -1.48 -2.74 -18.29
N VAL A 238 -1.48 -1.50 -17.78
CA VAL A 238 -2.24 -0.40 -18.39
C VAL A 238 -1.36 0.82 -18.61
N SER A 239 -1.72 1.64 -19.59
CA SER A 239 -1.20 2.99 -19.73
C SER A 239 -2.33 3.98 -20.03
N GLY A 240 -2.20 5.22 -19.57
CA GLY A 240 -3.15 6.28 -19.89
C GLY A 240 -3.34 7.32 -18.80
N TRP A 241 -4.18 8.31 -19.10
CA TRP A 241 -4.57 9.36 -18.18
C TRP A 241 -5.60 8.86 -17.17
N VAL A 242 -5.38 9.19 -15.91
CA VAL A 242 -6.27 8.88 -14.80
C VAL A 242 -6.65 10.16 -14.07
N LYS A 243 -7.96 10.33 -13.87
CA LYS A 243 -8.52 11.42 -13.07
C LYS A 243 -9.00 10.89 -11.72
N ASP A 244 -8.23 11.12 -10.67
CA ASP A 244 -8.58 10.67 -9.32
C ASP A 244 -9.74 11.51 -8.74
N TYR A 245 -10.59 10.87 -7.94
CA TYR A 245 -11.79 11.45 -7.30
C TYR A 245 -12.81 12.06 -8.25
N ASN A 246 -12.69 11.80 -9.54
CA ASN A 246 -13.46 12.46 -10.59
C ASN A 246 -13.38 13.99 -10.57
N ASP A 247 -12.39 14.57 -9.89
CA ASP A 247 -12.19 16.01 -9.85
C ASP A 247 -11.29 16.47 -11.01
N ASN A 248 -11.49 17.68 -11.53
CA ASN A 248 -10.68 18.18 -12.65
C ASN A 248 -9.30 18.71 -12.21
N LYS A 249 -8.80 18.29 -11.03
CA LYS A 249 -7.55 18.79 -10.44
C LYS A 249 -6.50 17.69 -10.29
N ARG A 250 -6.91 16.43 -10.23
CA ARG A 250 -6.05 15.29 -9.90
C ARG A 250 -5.82 14.39 -11.09
N TRP A 251 -5.17 14.94 -12.11
CA TRP A 251 -4.74 14.20 -13.27
C TRP A 251 -3.35 13.63 -13.07
N TRP A 252 -3.17 12.35 -13.39
CA TRP A 252 -1.86 11.70 -13.43
C TRP A 252 -1.82 10.72 -14.61
N TYR A 253 -0.62 10.31 -15.01
CA TYR A 253 -0.43 9.40 -16.14
C TYR A 253 0.21 8.11 -15.65
N VAL A 254 -0.48 6.99 -15.87
CA VAL A 254 0.03 5.64 -15.58
C VAL A 254 0.69 5.05 -16.82
N GLU A 255 1.78 4.34 -16.61
CA GLU A 255 2.52 3.55 -17.60
C GLU A 255 2.58 2.09 -17.15
N LYS A 256 3.07 1.23 -18.06
CA LYS A 256 3.35 -0.18 -17.78
C LYS A 256 4.17 -0.34 -16.49
N ASP A 257 3.93 -1.45 -15.80
CA ASP A 257 4.47 -1.76 -14.47
C ASP A 257 4.02 -0.77 -13.38
N TYR A 258 2.90 -0.08 -13.62
CA TYR A 258 2.35 0.94 -12.74
C TYR A 258 3.35 2.05 -12.38
N LYS A 259 4.21 2.37 -13.34
CA LYS A 259 5.08 3.55 -13.28
C LYS A 259 4.25 4.79 -13.57
N TYR A 260 4.62 5.91 -12.97
CA TYR A 260 3.96 7.18 -13.20
C TYR A 260 4.93 8.33 -12.96
N ALA A 261 4.67 9.45 -13.62
CA ALA A 261 5.51 10.63 -13.52
C ALA A 261 5.37 11.30 -12.14
N LYS A 262 6.51 11.61 -11.52
CA LYS A 262 6.62 12.35 -10.26
C LYS A 262 7.81 13.30 -10.32
N SER A 263 7.62 14.54 -9.86
CA SER A 263 8.65 15.58 -9.79
C SER A 263 9.44 15.72 -11.10
N GLN A 264 8.76 15.68 -12.25
CA GLN A 264 9.42 15.63 -13.56
C GLN A 264 8.57 16.25 -14.68
N TRP A 265 9.26 16.73 -15.72
CA TRP A 265 8.67 16.94 -17.03
C TRP A 265 8.65 15.63 -17.81
N LYS A 266 7.57 15.36 -18.53
CA LYS A 266 7.40 14.15 -19.34
C LYS A 266 6.71 14.46 -20.65
N ASN A 267 7.28 13.94 -21.74
CA ASN A 267 6.63 13.93 -23.04
C ASN A 267 5.65 12.75 -23.12
N ILE A 268 4.38 13.03 -23.41
CA ILE A 268 3.32 12.04 -23.60
C ILE A 268 2.65 12.36 -24.94
N ALA A 269 2.75 11.44 -25.89
CA ALA A 269 2.18 11.58 -27.23
C ALA A 269 2.56 12.91 -27.94
N GLY A 270 3.82 13.33 -27.81
CA GLY A 270 4.35 14.53 -28.47
C GLY A 270 4.05 15.84 -27.76
N LYS A 271 3.41 15.81 -26.58
CA LYS A 271 3.14 16.97 -25.74
C LYS A 271 3.92 16.87 -24.42
N ASP A 272 4.43 17.98 -23.94
CA ASP A 272 5.16 18.04 -22.67
C ASP A 272 4.26 18.44 -21.52
N TYR A 273 4.38 17.71 -20.42
CA TYR A 273 3.59 17.86 -19.20
C TYR A 273 4.51 17.92 -17.98
N CYS A 274 4.14 18.66 -16.95
CA CYS A 274 4.92 18.75 -15.71
C CYS A 274 4.15 18.16 -14.53
N PHE A 275 4.81 17.29 -13.75
CA PHE A 275 4.22 16.62 -12.60
C PHE A 275 4.92 17.03 -11.29
N GLY A 276 4.12 17.33 -10.27
CA GLY A 276 4.57 17.71 -8.94
C GLY A 276 5.11 16.53 -8.11
N LYS A 277 5.50 16.80 -6.86
CA LYS A 277 5.96 15.77 -5.92
C LYS A 277 4.86 14.79 -5.50
N ASP A 278 3.61 15.21 -5.63
CA ASP A 278 2.40 14.43 -5.43
C ASP A 278 2.04 13.57 -6.64
N SER A 279 2.83 13.64 -7.74
CA SER A 279 2.62 12.92 -9.00
C SER A 279 1.42 13.40 -9.81
N TYR A 280 0.78 14.51 -9.40
CA TYR A 280 -0.29 15.13 -10.17
C TYR A 280 0.25 16.14 -11.17
N LEU A 281 -0.52 16.35 -12.23
CA LEU A 281 -0.25 17.27 -13.31
C LEU A 281 -0.47 18.72 -12.86
N PHE A 282 0.51 19.58 -13.10
CA PHE A 282 0.31 21.03 -12.99
C PHE A 282 -0.57 21.53 -14.14
N VAL A 283 -1.54 22.38 -13.82
CA VAL A 283 -2.47 22.98 -14.80
C VAL A 283 -2.62 24.47 -14.55
N ASN A 284 -2.79 25.24 -15.62
CA ASN A 284 -3.09 26.68 -15.61
C ASN A 284 -2.12 27.51 -14.74
N CYS A 285 -0.82 27.29 -14.90
CA CYS A 285 0.21 27.93 -14.07
C CYS A 285 1.53 28.17 -14.83
N TYR A 286 2.35 29.04 -14.25
CA TYR A 286 3.73 29.24 -14.66
C TYR A 286 4.66 28.37 -13.82
N ILE A 287 5.58 27.64 -14.46
CA ILE A 287 6.53 26.75 -13.82
C ILE A 287 7.94 27.22 -14.14
N LYS A 288 8.71 27.55 -13.11
CA LYS A 288 10.08 28.03 -13.26
C LYS A 288 10.99 26.98 -13.86
N SER A 289 11.80 27.40 -14.83
CA SER A 289 12.87 26.58 -15.37
C SER A 289 13.95 26.33 -14.31
N ALA A 290 14.46 25.10 -14.26
CA ALA A 290 15.60 24.77 -13.42
C ALA A 290 16.94 25.26 -14.01
N VAL A 291 16.94 25.71 -15.28
CA VAL A 291 18.17 26.03 -16.03
C VAL A 291 18.39 27.54 -16.14
N ASN A 292 17.31 28.32 -16.19
CA ASN A 292 17.39 29.77 -16.38
C ASN A 292 16.20 30.49 -15.72
N GLY A 293 16.12 31.82 -15.86
CA GLY A 293 15.04 32.64 -15.29
C GLY A 293 13.70 32.58 -16.05
N THR A 294 13.51 31.65 -16.98
CA THR A 294 12.27 31.53 -17.75
C THR A 294 11.22 30.75 -16.96
N TYR A 295 9.98 31.14 -17.08
CA TYR A 295 8.81 30.44 -16.58
C TYR A 295 8.03 29.86 -17.76
N TYR A 296 7.80 28.55 -17.72
CA TYR A 296 7.05 27.79 -18.70
C TYR A 296 5.56 27.83 -18.37
N TRP A 297 4.72 28.16 -19.35
CA TRP A 297 3.26 28.11 -19.17
C TRP A 297 2.72 26.72 -19.48
N VAL A 298 1.88 26.20 -18.58
CA VAL A 298 1.01 25.05 -18.85
C VAL A 298 -0.45 25.48 -18.84
N ASP A 299 -1.23 25.03 -19.82
CA ASP A 299 -2.65 25.37 -19.96
C ASP A 299 -3.56 24.55 -19.02
N ASP A 300 -4.87 24.64 -19.21
CA ASP A 300 -5.89 23.92 -18.43
C ASP A 300 -5.87 22.40 -18.65
N ASP A 301 -5.34 21.94 -19.77
CA ASP A 301 -5.03 20.53 -20.04
C ASP A 301 -3.63 20.13 -19.50
N GLY A 302 -2.90 21.07 -18.89
CA GLY A 302 -1.54 20.89 -18.36
C GLY A 302 -0.47 20.75 -19.45
N VAL A 303 -0.80 21.09 -20.69
CA VAL A 303 0.12 21.02 -21.83
C VAL A 303 1.03 22.25 -21.82
N TYR A 304 2.33 22.02 -21.97
CA TYR A 304 3.29 23.09 -22.16
C TYR A 304 3.03 23.91 -23.43
N GLN A 305 2.97 25.23 -23.28
CA GLN A 305 2.74 26.17 -24.39
C GLN A 305 3.89 27.17 -24.51
N LYS A 306 4.90 26.79 -25.31
CA LYS A 306 6.12 27.59 -25.55
C LYS A 306 5.88 29.07 -25.89
N ARG A 307 4.78 29.38 -26.59
CA ARG A 307 4.45 30.77 -27.00
C ARG A 307 4.18 31.72 -25.84
N TYR A 308 3.95 31.20 -24.63
CA TYR A 308 3.64 31.99 -23.43
C TYR A 308 4.77 32.01 -22.41
N ASP A 309 5.94 31.48 -22.75
CA ASP A 309 7.12 31.53 -21.89
C ASP A 309 7.52 32.97 -21.60
N THR A 310 7.95 33.23 -20.37
CA THR A 310 8.24 34.59 -19.91
C THR A 310 9.27 34.62 -18.79
N THR A 311 10.01 35.71 -18.65
CA THR A 311 10.85 35.99 -17.47
C THR A 311 10.13 36.84 -16.42
N SER A 312 8.89 37.26 -16.71
CA SER A 312 8.01 38.01 -15.80
C SER A 312 6.61 37.41 -15.83
N PRO A 313 6.38 36.29 -15.12
CA PRO A 313 5.07 35.64 -15.09
C PRO A 313 4.01 36.52 -14.42
N SER A 314 2.79 36.45 -14.93
CA SER A 314 1.66 37.16 -14.32
C SER A 314 1.30 36.54 -12.98
N ARG A 315 1.30 37.34 -11.92
CA ARG A 315 0.86 36.93 -10.57
C ARG A 315 -0.63 36.61 -10.44
N LYS A 316 -1.41 36.76 -11.54
CA LYS A 316 -2.80 36.30 -11.61
C LYS A 316 -2.91 34.78 -11.60
N TYR A 317 -1.87 34.09 -12.05
CA TYR A 317 -1.79 32.63 -12.08
C TYR A 317 -0.82 32.14 -11.01
N ARG A 318 -0.93 30.86 -10.65
CA ARG A 318 0.03 30.22 -9.78
C ARG A 318 1.42 30.28 -10.42
N ILE A 319 2.43 30.59 -9.61
CA ILE A 319 3.84 30.54 -9.97
C ILE A 319 4.46 29.42 -9.15
N VAL A 320 4.90 28.37 -9.83
CA VAL A 320 5.61 27.22 -9.25
C VAL A 320 7.09 27.53 -9.37
N GLU A 321 7.75 27.71 -8.22
CA GLU A 321 9.17 28.07 -8.15
C GLU A 321 10.07 26.83 -8.19
N ASP A 322 9.59 25.70 -7.66
CA ASP A 322 10.29 24.41 -7.71
C ASP A 322 9.31 23.24 -7.82
N TYR A 323 9.02 22.84 -9.06
CA TYR A 323 8.09 21.75 -9.35
C TYR A 323 8.51 20.40 -8.74
N LYS A 324 9.79 20.21 -8.40
CA LYS A 324 10.25 18.94 -7.82
C LYS A 324 9.81 18.79 -6.36
N ASN A 325 9.61 19.91 -5.67
CA ASN A 325 9.31 19.98 -4.24
C ASN A 325 7.92 20.55 -3.93
N GLU A 326 7.20 21.02 -4.94
CA GLU A 326 5.82 21.48 -4.85
C GLU A 326 4.80 20.41 -5.27
N ASN A 327 3.66 20.42 -4.61
CA ASN A 327 2.48 19.66 -5.04
C ASN A 327 1.82 20.39 -6.21
N ALA A 328 1.26 19.66 -7.18
CA ALA A 328 0.44 20.28 -8.21
C ALA A 328 -0.90 20.79 -7.67
N LEU A 329 -1.42 20.13 -6.62
CA LEU A 329 -2.59 20.58 -5.87
C LEU A 329 -2.31 21.73 -4.91
#